data_AF-B8EI15-F1
#
_entry.id   AF-B8EI15-F1
#
_cell.length_a   1.000
_cell.length_b   1.000
_cell.length_c   1.000
_cell.angle_alpha   90.00
_cell.angle_beta   90.00
_cell.angle_gamma   90.00
#
_symmetry.space_group_name_H-M   'P 1'
#
loop_
_entity.id
_entity.type
_entity.pdbx_description
1 polymer ?
#
loop_
_entity_poly.entity_id
_entity_poly.type
_entity_poly.pdbx_seq_one_letter_code
_entity_poly.pdbx_strand_id
1 'polypeptide(L)'
;MIKENADDLEALQRRRVPCMIAYLHPFRIIETADEPAWEVTIEQVNTRSWDYVALHRLVGGVDVGLEPPYHLAVGRDGALALPPLEALRNPQAAVERFNLYLAALLLGGIYCEAITPDGLDLGSIIDWKYIRSQRPGVAAPNRFHDQIRRVQAGPSEAIALIGPRRVTHANLDQAMRAGLRMLSTVPLVRGEYLLKGTTGLARLDWGAALADLWIVVEQLVASLWERHIVTPTVAADSSKVRRSQLSDTRTWTASARIEMLTQKDVIPLESFKALATARKARNDLHHCGAHPTAEDARAAYKGMTGLLVVALGGERPPLLDLDLADHGLSDPFAPPGPLPGQPTHWMAIPKLPGEEDLERAEAKMFSVKRE
;
A
#
# COMPACT_ATOMS: atom_id res chain seq x y z
N MET A 1 -23.13 0.29 45.81
CA MET A 1 -23.03 -1.02 45.12
C MET A 1 -23.48 -1.04 43.66
N ILE A 2 -24.75 -0.87 43.27
CA ILE A 2 -25.15 -0.96 41.84
C ILE A 2 -24.65 0.25 41.01
N LYS A 3 -24.62 1.46 41.59
CA LYS A 3 -24.06 2.66 40.94
C LYS A 3 -22.53 2.65 40.84
N GLU A 4 -21.82 2.25 41.89
CA GLU A 4 -20.36 2.11 41.89
C GLU A 4 -19.87 1.14 40.81
N ASN A 5 -20.56 0.00 40.63
CA ASN A 5 -20.21 -0.96 39.56
C ASN A 5 -20.46 -0.42 38.14
N ALA A 6 -21.37 0.54 37.96
CA ALA A 6 -21.63 1.15 36.65
C ALA A 6 -20.57 2.21 36.32
N ASP A 7 -20.20 3.04 37.30
CA ASP A 7 -19.15 4.05 37.15
C ASP A 7 -17.76 3.40 36.92
N ASP A 8 -17.47 2.29 37.58
CA ASP A 8 -16.24 1.50 37.38
C ASP A 8 -16.20 0.81 36.01
N LEU A 9 -17.34 0.32 35.53
CA LEU A 9 -17.45 -0.27 34.19
C LEU A 9 -17.29 0.78 33.09
N GLU A 10 -17.86 1.97 33.28
CA GLU A 10 -17.71 3.08 32.35
C GLU A 10 -16.27 3.60 32.31
N ALA A 11 -15.60 3.67 33.48
CA ALA A 11 -14.18 3.99 33.57
C ALA A 11 -13.29 2.95 32.86
N LEU A 12 -13.59 1.66 33.01
CA LEU A 12 -12.87 0.59 32.30
C LEU A 12 -13.13 0.60 30.78
N GLN A 13 -14.34 0.92 30.34
CA GLN A 13 -14.67 1.07 28.92
C GLN A 13 -13.94 2.25 28.27
N ARG A 14 -13.72 3.35 29.01
CA ARG A 14 -12.91 4.49 28.53
C ARG A 14 -11.43 4.16 28.38
N ARG A 15 -10.92 3.21 29.17
CA ARG A 15 -9.54 2.71 29.11
C ARG A 15 -9.31 1.71 27.98
N ARG A 16 -10.36 1.06 27.46
CA ARG A 16 -10.23 0.07 26.38
C ARG A 16 -11.26 0.32 25.30
N VAL A 17 -10.83 0.99 24.24
CA VAL A 17 -11.68 1.30 23.09
C VAL A 17 -11.51 0.20 22.07
N PRO A 18 -12.56 -0.57 21.71
CA PRO A 18 -12.46 -1.54 20.62
C PRO A 18 -12.04 -0.86 19.31
N CYS A 19 -11.36 -1.58 18.43
CA CYS A 19 -10.96 -1.07 17.12
C CYS A 19 -10.80 -2.19 16.10
N MET A 20 -10.89 -1.82 14.82
CA MET A 20 -10.38 -2.60 13.70
C MET A 20 -8.98 -2.11 13.38
N ILE A 21 -8.07 -3.03 13.09
CA ILE A 21 -6.66 -2.73 12.83
C ILE A 21 -6.28 -3.28 11.46
N ALA A 22 -5.61 -2.45 10.67
CA ALA A 22 -4.88 -2.86 9.48
C ALA A 22 -3.39 -2.52 9.68
N TYR A 23 -2.50 -3.09 8.89
CA TYR A 23 -1.07 -2.82 9.01
C TYR A 23 -0.52 -2.22 7.72
N LEU A 24 0.40 -1.27 7.86
CA LEU A 24 1.21 -0.79 6.75
C LEU A 24 2.11 -1.92 6.26
N HIS A 25 2.00 -2.23 4.98
CA HIS A 25 2.87 -3.18 4.31
C HIS A 25 3.48 -2.52 3.07
N PRO A 26 4.80 -2.66 2.80
CA PRO A 26 5.83 -3.36 3.58
C PRO A 26 6.03 -2.82 5.00
N PHE A 27 6.49 -3.69 5.91
CA PHE A 27 6.70 -3.35 7.33
C PHE A 27 7.56 -2.10 7.48
N ARG A 28 7.15 -1.22 8.41
CA ARG A 28 7.87 0.01 8.73
C ARG A 28 7.63 0.47 10.15
N ILE A 29 8.60 1.17 10.69
CA ILE A 29 8.50 1.84 11.98
C ILE A 29 8.11 3.30 11.79
N ILE A 30 7.13 3.75 12.58
CA ILE A 30 6.71 5.13 12.69
C ILE A 30 7.46 5.79 13.83
N GLU A 31 8.31 6.75 13.49
CA GLU A 31 9.15 7.49 14.44
C GLU A 31 8.46 8.78 14.89
N THR A 32 8.69 9.16 16.13
CA THR A 32 8.26 10.42 16.74
C THR A 32 9.51 11.23 17.05
N ALA A 33 9.47 12.54 16.83
CA ALA A 33 10.65 13.40 17.01
C ALA A 33 11.20 13.38 18.45
N ASP A 34 10.33 13.13 19.43
CA ASP A 34 10.64 13.20 20.85
C ASP A 34 11.30 11.91 21.38
N GLU A 35 11.61 10.95 20.52
CA GLU A 35 12.04 9.63 20.93
C GLU A 35 13.22 9.07 20.14
N PRO A 36 14.06 8.25 20.79
CA PRO A 36 15.13 7.57 20.09
C PRO A 36 14.55 6.67 19.00
N ALA A 37 15.30 6.57 17.91
CA ALA A 37 15.02 5.61 16.85
C ALA A 37 14.90 4.20 17.46
N TRP A 38 13.87 3.47 17.02
CA TRP A 38 13.72 2.08 17.43
C TRP A 38 14.63 1.21 16.56
N GLU A 39 15.60 0.57 17.20
CA GLU A 39 16.61 -0.26 16.55
C GLU A 39 16.66 -1.63 17.21
N VAL A 40 16.88 -2.67 16.39
CA VAL A 40 17.04 -4.04 16.85
C VAL A 40 18.36 -4.58 16.31
N THR A 41 19.16 -5.16 17.21
CA THR A 41 20.42 -5.79 16.84
C THR A 41 20.22 -7.26 16.44
N ILE A 42 21.22 -7.83 15.77
CA ILE A 42 21.19 -9.25 15.40
C ILE A 42 21.16 -10.17 16.64
N GLU A 43 21.84 -9.78 17.73
CA GLU A 43 21.81 -10.50 19.00
C GLU A 43 20.40 -10.49 19.59
N GLN A 44 19.69 -9.36 19.53
CA GLN A 44 18.31 -9.27 19.99
C GLN A 44 17.36 -10.13 19.15
N VAL A 45 17.56 -10.23 17.84
CA VAL A 45 16.83 -11.16 16.97
C VAL A 45 17.11 -12.61 17.38
N ASN A 46 18.38 -12.99 17.50
CA ASN A 46 18.80 -14.36 17.81
C ASN A 46 18.33 -14.82 19.20
N THR A 47 18.31 -13.92 20.17
CA THR A 47 17.88 -14.20 21.56
C THR A 47 16.41 -13.91 21.81
N ARG A 48 15.68 -13.41 20.80
CA ARG A 48 14.28 -12.97 20.92
C ARG A 48 14.05 -11.98 22.06
N SER A 49 14.90 -10.95 22.15
CA SER A 49 14.92 -9.99 23.25
C SER A 49 14.67 -8.53 22.80
N TRP A 50 14.10 -8.34 21.61
CA TRP A 50 13.70 -7.01 21.14
C TRP A 50 12.57 -6.41 21.98
N ASP A 51 12.48 -5.07 22.02
CA ASP A 51 11.40 -4.37 22.71
C ASP A 51 10.07 -4.50 21.96
N TYR A 52 9.36 -5.58 22.24
CA TYR A 52 8.03 -5.85 21.70
C TYR A 52 6.95 -4.92 22.25
N VAL A 53 7.18 -4.27 23.39
CA VAL A 53 6.21 -3.34 24.00
C VAL A 53 6.16 -2.06 23.17
N ALA A 54 7.31 -1.58 22.69
CA ALA A 54 7.38 -0.48 21.74
C ALA A 54 6.53 -0.74 20.48
N LEU A 55 6.46 -1.97 19.96
CA LEU A 55 5.69 -2.32 18.77
C LEU A 55 4.16 -2.23 18.96
N HIS A 56 3.68 -2.30 20.20
CA HIS A 56 2.27 -2.10 20.50
C HIS A 56 1.90 -0.62 20.64
N ARG A 57 2.88 0.26 20.74
CA ARG A 57 2.63 1.60 21.25
C ARG A 57 1.97 2.50 20.22
N LEU A 58 0.98 3.27 20.66
CA LEU A 58 0.38 4.36 19.90
C LEU A 58 1.40 5.49 19.75
N VAL A 59 1.60 5.98 18.53
CA VAL A 59 2.45 7.14 18.24
C VAL A 59 1.66 8.43 18.03
N GLY A 60 0.39 8.33 17.63
CA GLY A 60 -0.45 9.50 17.41
C GLY A 60 -1.72 9.17 16.64
N GLY A 61 -2.45 10.23 16.27
CA GLY A 61 -3.61 10.17 15.39
C GLY A 61 -3.37 10.98 14.13
N VAL A 62 -3.86 10.46 13.00
CA VAL A 62 -3.86 11.16 11.72
C VAL A 62 -5.30 11.55 11.39
N ASP A 63 -5.49 12.81 10.97
CA ASP A 63 -6.80 13.24 10.49
C ASP A 63 -7.08 12.64 9.11
N VAL A 64 -8.19 11.92 9.03
CA VAL A 64 -8.66 11.20 7.85
C VAL A 64 -10.09 11.61 7.46
N GLY A 65 -10.54 12.78 7.94
CA GLY A 65 -11.86 13.34 7.63
C GLY A 65 -13.02 12.62 8.33
N LEU A 66 -12.75 12.02 9.49
CA LEU A 66 -13.80 11.48 10.36
C LEU A 66 -14.36 12.60 11.27
N GLU A 67 -15.60 12.46 11.70
CA GLU A 67 -16.20 13.43 12.62
C GLU A 67 -15.41 13.46 13.95
N PRO A 68 -15.09 14.65 14.49
CA PRO A 68 -14.43 14.75 15.78
C PRO A 68 -15.21 13.99 16.87
N PRO A 69 -14.54 13.27 17.79
CA PRO A 69 -13.09 13.27 18.06
C PRO A 69 -12.32 12.13 17.36
N TYR A 70 -12.85 11.52 16.30
CA TYR A 70 -12.25 10.33 15.71
C TYR A 70 -11.08 10.64 14.77
N HIS A 71 -9.96 9.97 15.00
CA HIS A 71 -8.78 9.99 14.12
C HIS A 71 -8.38 8.55 13.75
N LEU A 72 -7.57 8.41 12.71
CA LEU A 72 -6.88 7.15 12.44
C LEU A 72 -5.74 7.02 13.45
N ALA A 73 -5.88 6.12 14.40
CA ALA A 73 -4.85 5.87 15.40
C ALA A 73 -3.68 5.11 14.75
N VAL A 74 -2.46 5.58 14.98
CA VAL A 74 -1.24 5.00 14.38
C VAL A 74 -0.40 4.39 15.48
N GLY A 75 0.03 3.14 15.27
CA GLY A 75 0.99 2.42 16.09
C GLY A 75 2.42 2.58 15.57
N ARG A 76 3.40 2.45 16.45
CA ARG A 76 4.83 2.53 16.12
C ARG A 76 5.24 1.52 15.05
N ASP A 77 4.62 0.35 15.03
CA ASP A 77 4.93 -0.69 14.04
C ASP A 77 4.18 -0.51 12.71
N GLY A 78 3.46 0.60 12.51
CA GLY A 78 2.63 0.81 11.32
C GLY A 78 1.23 0.20 11.42
N ALA A 79 0.77 -0.21 12.61
CA ALA A 79 -0.65 -0.48 12.82
C ALA A 79 -1.50 0.78 12.60
N LEU A 80 -2.58 0.66 11.85
CA LEU A 80 -3.60 1.68 11.61
C LEU A 80 -4.90 1.21 12.24
N ALA A 81 -5.38 1.91 13.26
CA ALA A 81 -6.56 1.53 14.03
C ALA A 81 -7.71 2.52 13.84
N LEU A 82 -8.89 1.98 13.50
CA LEU A 82 -10.14 2.73 13.47
C LEU A 82 -11.07 2.24 14.58
N PRO A 83 -11.72 3.15 15.33
CA PRO A 83 -12.78 2.76 16.24
C PRO A 83 -13.92 2.10 15.46
N PRO A 84 -14.74 1.23 16.08
CA PRO A 84 -15.85 0.55 15.44
C PRO A 84 -17.00 1.54 15.20
N LEU A 85 -16.83 2.38 14.21
CA LEU A 85 -17.88 3.24 13.68
C LEU A 85 -18.99 2.35 13.12
N GLU A 86 -20.24 2.75 13.32
CA GLU A 86 -21.40 1.96 12.86
C GLU A 86 -21.34 1.70 11.35
N ALA A 87 -20.91 2.69 10.57
CA ALA A 87 -20.70 2.60 9.14
C ALA A 87 -19.61 1.59 8.71
N LEU A 88 -18.73 1.17 9.63
CA LEU A 88 -17.61 0.27 9.36
C LEU A 88 -17.82 -1.14 9.95
N ARG A 89 -19.02 -1.46 10.44
CA ARG A 89 -19.32 -2.82 10.96
C ARG A 89 -19.31 -3.91 9.88
N ASN A 90 -19.45 -3.53 8.62
CA ASN A 90 -19.25 -4.45 7.49
C ASN A 90 -17.75 -4.57 7.19
N PRO A 91 -17.15 -5.78 7.26
CA PRO A 91 -15.74 -5.98 6.96
C PRO A 91 -15.31 -5.44 5.60
N GLN A 92 -16.17 -5.56 4.57
CA GLN A 92 -15.88 -5.02 3.24
C GLN A 92 -15.81 -3.50 3.25
N ALA A 93 -16.74 -2.83 3.93
CA ALA A 93 -16.74 -1.37 4.06
C ALA A 93 -15.51 -0.87 4.85
N ALA A 94 -15.08 -1.64 5.86
CA ALA A 94 -13.86 -1.35 6.61
C ALA A 94 -12.62 -1.50 5.72
N VAL A 95 -12.51 -2.58 4.94
CA VAL A 95 -11.43 -2.79 3.96
C VAL A 95 -11.37 -1.65 2.95
N GLU A 96 -12.50 -1.30 2.34
CA GLU A 96 -12.58 -0.19 1.38
C GLU A 96 -12.11 1.13 2.01
N ARG A 97 -12.44 1.36 3.28
CA ARG A 97 -11.99 2.55 4.00
C ARG A 97 -10.49 2.53 4.28
N PHE A 98 -9.93 1.41 4.71
CA PHE A 98 -8.48 1.29 4.89
C PHE A 98 -7.74 1.42 3.55
N ASN A 99 -8.23 0.80 2.48
CA ASN A 99 -7.64 0.92 1.14
C ASN A 99 -7.71 2.35 0.60
N LEU A 100 -8.72 3.15 0.98
CA LEU A 100 -8.73 4.58 0.69
C LEU A 100 -7.55 5.30 1.38
N TYR A 101 -7.32 5.03 2.66
CA TYR A 101 -6.23 5.65 3.43
C TYR A 101 -4.84 5.19 2.99
N LEU A 102 -4.70 3.90 2.66
CA LEU A 102 -3.47 3.35 2.11
C LEU A 102 -3.17 3.92 0.72
N ALA A 103 -4.20 4.13 -0.12
CA ALA A 103 -4.04 4.78 -1.42
C ALA A 103 -3.69 6.27 -1.27
N ALA A 104 -4.22 6.94 -0.25
CA ALA A 104 -3.81 8.31 0.08
C ALA A 104 -2.33 8.36 0.47
N LEU A 105 -1.86 7.44 1.32
CA LEU A 105 -0.42 7.34 1.64
C LEU A 105 0.43 7.08 0.39
N LEU A 106 0.00 6.17 -0.49
CA LEU A 106 0.68 5.87 -1.75
C LEU A 106 0.80 7.12 -2.63
N LEU A 107 -0.30 7.84 -2.85
CA LEU A 107 -0.31 9.10 -3.60
C LEU A 107 0.57 10.17 -2.95
N GLY A 108 0.58 10.22 -1.62
CA GLY A 108 1.42 11.10 -0.82
C GLY A 108 2.90 10.70 -0.77
N GLY A 109 3.31 9.64 -1.48
CA GLY A 109 4.72 9.24 -1.61
C GLY A 109 5.19 8.24 -0.56
N ILE A 110 4.27 7.51 0.08
CA ILE A 110 4.57 6.42 1.00
C ILE A 110 3.97 5.14 0.41
N TYR A 111 4.83 4.29 -0.17
CA TYR A 111 4.38 3.02 -0.75
C TYR A 111 3.61 2.18 0.28
N CYS A 112 2.40 1.74 -0.08
CA CYS A 112 1.53 0.90 0.72
C CYS A 112 0.88 -0.14 -0.18
N GLU A 113 0.55 -1.30 0.36
CA GLU A 113 -0.21 -2.33 -0.36
C GLU A 113 -1.66 -2.39 0.10
N ALA A 114 -2.53 -2.89 -0.78
CA ALA A 114 -3.94 -3.10 -0.45
C ALA A 114 -4.10 -4.19 0.61
N ILE A 115 -5.14 -4.04 1.43
CA ILE A 115 -5.63 -5.11 2.30
C ILE A 115 -6.89 -5.74 1.70
N THR A 116 -7.12 -6.99 2.09
CA THR A 116 -8.34 -7.76 1.85
C THR A 116 -9.03 -8.07 3.19
N PRO A 117 -10.25 -8.65 3.21
CA PRO A 117 -10.97 -8.89 4.46
C PRO A 117 -10.24 -9.76 5.48
N ASP A 118 -9.35 -10.66 5.03
CA ASP A 118 -8.48 -11.46 5.87
C ASP A 118 -7.28 -10.69 6.48
N GLY A 119 -7.05 -9.46 6.01
CA GLY A 119 -6.06 -8.51 6.53
C GLY A 119 -6.58 -7.56 7.60
N LEU A 120 -7.77 -7.82 8.14
CA LEU A 120 -8.35 -7.05 9.25
C LEU A 120 -8.19 -7.78 10.59
N ASP A 121 -7.59 -7.07 11.54
CA ASP A 121 -7.51 -7.47 12.94
C ASP A 121 -8.68 -6.87 13.73
N LEU A 122 -9.19 -7.63 14.70
CA LEU A 122 -10.06 -7.10 15.74
C LEU A 122 -9.28 -6.93 17.04
N GLY A 123 -9.29 -5.72 17.57
CA GLY A 123 -8.46 -5.34 18.68
C GLY A 123 -9.06 -4.27 19.58
N SER A 124 -8.20 -3.64 20.35
CA SER A 124 -8.55 -2.46 21.12
C SER A 124 -7.35 -1.54 21.32
N ILE A 125 -7.63 -0.25 21.41
CA ILE A 125 -6.74 0.76 21.93
C ILE A 125 -6.86 0.73 23.46
N ILE A 126 -5.74 0.54 24.15
CA ILE A 126 -5.63 0.46 25.61
C ILE A 126 -4.96 1.73 26.13
N ASP A 127 -5.62 2.41 27.05
CA ASP A 127 -5.20 3.64 27.73
C ASP A 127 -4.76 4.77 26.77
N TRP A 128 -5.19 4.73 25.50
CA TRP A 128 -4.67 5.58 24.42
C TRP A 128 -3.14 5.56 24.31
N LYS A 129 -2.52 4.46 24.74
CA LYS A 129 -1.06 4.23 24.74
C LYS A 129 -0.67 3.04 23.90
N TYR A 130 -1.54 2.05 23.75
CA TYR A 130 -1.22 0.81 23.05
C TYR A 130 -2.34 0.38 22.12
N ILE A 131 -2.00 -0.06 20.91
CA ILE A 131 -2.87 -0.80 20.00
C ILE A 131 -2.60 -2.28 20.22
N ARG A 132 -3.63 -3.05 20.56
CA ARG A 132 -3.51 -4.49 20.77
C ARG A 132 -4.50 -5.27 19.93
N SER A 133 -3.99 -6.14 19.08
CA SER A 133 -4.80 -7.15 18.40
C SER A 133 -5.21 -8.26 19.37
N GLN A 134 -6.47 -8.69 19.29
CA GLN A 134 -6.97 -9.85 20.03
C GLN A 134 -7.41 -10.99 19.13
N ARG A 135 -7.86 -10.66 17.92
CA ARG A 135 -8.14 -11.63 16.86
C ARG A 135 -7.39 -11.17 15.62
N PRO A 136 -6.17 -11.66 15.40
CA PRO A 136 -5.42 -11.31 14.21
C PRO A 136 -6.11 -11.87 12.96
N GLY A 137 -6.08 -11.10 11.89
CA GLY A 137 -6.39 -11.56 10.55
C GLY A 137 -5.40 -12.63 10.11
N VAL A 138 -5.77 -13.39 9.09
CA VAL A 138 -4.94 -14.50 8.60
C VAL A 138 -3.99 -14.08 7.47
N ALA A 139 -4.05 -12.84 6.98
CA ALA A 139 -3.12 -12.36 5.96
C ALA A 139 -1.66 -12.32 6.47
N ALA A 140 -0.70 -12.41 5.54
CA ALA A 140 0.73 -12.47 5.89
C ALA A 140 1.23 -11.28 6.74
N PRO A 141 0.87 -10.00 6.44
CA PRO A 141 1.25 -8.88 7.29
C PRO A 141 0.72 -9.05 8.72
N ASN A 142 -0.54 -9.41 8.90
CA ASN A 142 -1.18 -9.56 10.21
C ASN A 142 -0.49 -10.64 11.06
N ARG A 143 -0.16 -11.79 10.45
CA ARG A 143 0.60 -12.86 11.13
C ARG A 143 1.98 -12.38 11.56
N PHE A 144 2.70 -11.70 10.67
CA PHE A 144 4.00 -11.12 10.97
C PHE A 144 3.92 -10.16 12.16
N HIS A 145 2.98 -9.21 12.13
CA HIS A 145 2.77 -8.25 13.22
C HIS A 145 2.42 -8.93 14.55
N ASP A 146 1.54 -9.93 14.54
CA ASP A 146 1.18 -10.69 15.75
C ASP A 146 2.39 -11.43 16.32
N GLN A 147 3.18 -12.09 15.47
CA GLN A 147 4.38 -12.83 15.88
C GLN A 147 5.46 -11.92 16.47
N ILE A 148 5.80 -10.79 15.83
CA ILE A 148 6.84 -9.88 16.35
C ILE A 148 6.40 -9.21 17.65
N ARG A 149 5.11 -8.88 17.77
CA ARG A 149 4.51 -8.30 18.99
C ARG A 149 4.49 -9.29 20.14
N ARG A 150 4.37 -10.59 19.86
CA ARG A 150 4.37 -11.64 20.91
C ARG A 150 5.72 -12.27 21.15
N VAL A 151 6.77 -11.82 20.48
CA VAL A 151 8.11 -12.43 20.57
C VAL A 151 8.10 -13.91 20.12
N GLN A 152 7.24 -14.20 19.13
CA GLN A 152 7.02 -15.53 18.56
C GLN A 152 7.54 -15.67 17.13
N ALA A 153 8.02 -14.57 16.53
CA ALA A 153 8.58 -14.59 15.18
C ALA A 153 9.77 -15.54 15.08
N GLY A 154 9.79 -16.34 14.01
CA GLY A 154 10.95 -17.16 13.67
C GLY A 154 12.12 -16.28 13.22
N PRO A 155 13.38 -16.78 13.20
CA PRO A 155 14.53 -15.99 12.77
C PRO A 155 14.36 -15.37 11.37
N SER A 156 13.73 -16.10 10.44
CA SER A 156 13.44 -15.64 9.07
C SER A 156 12.46 -14.47 8.98
N GLU A 157 11.57 -14.33 9.95
CA GLU A 157 10.63 -13.21 10.05
C GLU A 157 11.25 -12.09 10.88
N ALA A 158 11.81 -12.42 12.04
CA ALA A 158 12.40 -11.47 12.97
C ALA A 158 13.59 -10.69 12.39
N ILE A 159 14.28 -11.23 11.39
CA ILE A 159 15.33 -10.50 10.68
C ILE A 159 14.82 -9.20 10.02
N ALA A 160 13.53 -9.13 9.67
CA ALA A 160 12.91 -7.91 9.14
C ALA A 160 12.82 -6.76 10.16
N LEU A 161 13.11 -7.04 11.44
CA LEU A 161 13.23 -6.02 12.49
C LEU A 161 14.58 -5.29 12.45
N ILE A 162 15.58 -5.83 11.74
CA ILE A 162 16.89 -5.19 11.57
C ILE A 162 16.80 -4.21 10.40
N GLY A 163 17.01 -2.92 10.68
CA GLY A 163 16.94 -1.87 9.66
C GLY A 163 15.59 -1.80 8.94
N PRO A 164 14.45 -1.76 9.66
CA PRO A 164 13.15 -1.67 9.00
C PRO A 164 13.02 -0.33 8.27
N ARG A 165 12.10 -0.26 7.31
CA ARG A 165 11.73 1.03 6.71
C ARG A 165 11.26 1.99 7.82
N ARG A 166 11.59 3.26 7.70
CA ARG A 166 11.25 4.28 8.71
C ARG A 166 10.49 5.43 8.07
N VAL A 167 9.52 5.97 8.79
CA VAL A 167 8.84 7.22 8.43
C VAL A 167 8.46 7.95 9.70
N THR A 168 8.59 9.27 9.72
CA THR A 168 8.15 10.06 10.87
C THR A 168 6.63 10.17 10.88
N HIS A 169 6.03 10.30 12.07
CA HIS A 169 4.60 10.56 12.21
C HIS A 169 4.17 11.81 11.44
N ALA A 170 5.00 12.85 11.44
CA ALA A 170 4.75 14.09 10.69
C ALA A 170 4.72 13.86 9.17
N ASN A 171 5.67 13.10 8.62
CA ASN A 171 5.68 12.78 7.19
C ASN A 171 4.49 11.88 6.80
N LEU A 172 4.11 10.95 7.68
CA LEU A 172 2.92 10.10 7.47
C LEU A 172 1.63 10.94 7.44
N ASP A 173 1.45 11.87 8.38
CA ASP A 173 0.31 12.79 8.40
C ASP A 173 0.30 13.72 7.17
N GLN A 174 1.45 14.28 6.77
CA GLN A 174 1.57 15.09 5.56
C GLN A 174 1.20 14.31 4.29
N ALA A 175 1.71 13.10 4.14
CA ALA A 175 1.41 12.23 3.00
C ALA A 175 -0.07 11.85 2.96
N MET A 176 -0.66 11.48 4.10
CA MET A 176 -2.09 11.18 4.21
C MET A 176 -2.95 12.36 3.77
N ARG A 177 -2.66 13.57 4.29
CA ARG A 177 -3.41 14.78 3.93
C ARG A 177 -3.26 15.11 2.44
N ALA A 178 -2.05 14.99 1.89
CA ALA A 178 -1.82 15.23 0.47
C ALA A 178 -2.60 14.24 -0.41
N GLY A 179 -2.51 12.95 -0.12
CA GLY A 179 -3.22 11.92 -0.87
C GLY A 179 -4.75 12.02 -0.76
N LEU A 180 -5.30 12.32 0.42
CA LEU A 180 -6.73 12.51 0.58
C LEU A 180 -7.25 13.72 -0.22
N ARG A 181 -6.48 14.82 -0.26
CA ARG A 181 -6.80 15.95 -1.15
C ARG A 181 -6.80 15.53 -2.61
N MET A 182 -5.79 14.79 -3.07
CA MET A 182 -5.73 14.29 -4.45
C MET A 182 -6.91 13.37 -4.79
N LEU A 183 -7.23 12.41 -3.93
CA LEU A 183 -8.36 11.50 -4.14
C LEU A 183 -9.70 12.21 -4.18
N SER A 184 -9.87 13.31 -3.43
CA SER A 184 -11.10 14.12 -3.49
C SER A 184 -11.35 14.75 -4.86
N THR A 185 -10.30 15.00 -5.65
CA THR A 185 -10.37 15.52 -7.02
C THR A 185 -10.76 14.45 -8.05
N VAL A 186 -10.59 13.17 -7.71
CA VAL A 186 -10.89 12.00 -8.56
C VAL A 186 -11.78 10.98 -7.84
N PRO A 187 -13.02 11.36 -7.48
CA PRO A 187 -13.87 10.56 -6.58
C PRO A 187 -14.30 9.19 -7.13
N LEU A 188 -14.15 8.96 -8.44
CA LEU A 188 -14.43 7.66 -9.07
C LEU A 188 -13.29 6.65 -8.88
N VAL A 189 -12.08 7.12 -8.56
CA VAL A 189 -10.91 6.25 -8.39
C VAL A 189 -11.06 5.45 -7.10
N ARG A 190 -11.01 4.12 -7.23
CA ARG A 190 -11.02 3.22 -6.07
C ARG A 190 -9.58 2.94 -5.64
N GLY A 191 -9.27 3.28 -4.39
CA GLY A 191 -7.91 3.14 -3.84
C GLY A 191 -7.36 1.71 -3.92
N GLU A 192 -8.22 0.70 -3.76
CA GLU A 192 -7.83 -0.71 -3.83
C GLU A 192 -7.15 -1.08 -5.17
N TYR A 193 -7.71 -0.69 -6.32
CA TYR A 193 -7.14 -1.05 -7.62
C TYR A 193 -5.86 -0.25 -7.91
N LEU A 194 -5.77 0.99 -7.42
CA LEU A 194 -4.53 1.75 -7.49
C LEU A 194 -3.42 1.05 -6.72
N LEU A 195 -3.70 0.66 -5.47
CA LEU A 195 -2.77 -0.08 -4.62
C LEU A 195 -2.35 -1.40 -5.27
N LYS A 196 -3.31 -2.25 -5.64
CA LYS A 196 -3.02 -3.56 -6.26
C LYS A 196 -2.24 -3.43 -7.57
N GLY A 197 -2.61 -2.48 -8.42
CA GLY A 197 -1.91 -2.21 -9.67
C GLY A 197 -0.45 -1.80 -9.46
N THR A 198 -0.20 -0.89 -8.52
CA THR A 198 1.16 -0.47 -8.13
C THR A 198 1.93 -1.61 -7.45
N THR A 199 1.28 -2.40 -6.61
CA THR A 199 1.89 -3.59 -5.99
C THR A 199 2.26 -4.66 -7.01
N GLY A 200 1.42 -4.90 -8.02
CA GLY A 200 1.74 -5.79 -9.12
C GLY A 200 3.00 -5.37 -9.85
N LEU A 201 3.17 -4.07 -10.12
CA LEU A 201 4.41 -3.55 -10.71
C LEU A 201 5.63 -3.78 -9.82
N ALA A 202 5.52 -3.45 -8.53
CA ALA A 202 6.60 -3.65 -7.58
C ALA A 202 7.01 -5.13 -7.54
N ARG A 203 6.04 -6.03 -7.49
CA ARG A 203 6.24 -7.49 -7.38
C ARG A 203 6.50 -8.21 -8.69
N LEU A 204 6.63 -7.48 -9.81
CA LEU A 204 6.81 -8.05 -11.15
C LEU A 204 5.64 -8.95 -11.61
N ASP A 205 4.47 -8.81 -10.98
CA ASP A 205 3.22 -9.46 -11.39
C ASP A 205 2.55 -8.58 -12.46
N TRP A 206 3.00 -8.76 -13.70
CA TRP A 206 2.56 -7.95 -14.84
C TRP A 206 1.07 -8.14 -15.16
N GLY A 207 0.54 -9.34 -14.91
CA GLY A 207 -0.87 -9.67 -15.12
C GLY A 207 -1.77 -8.87 -14.19
N ALA A 208 -1.52 -8.96 -12.88
CA ALA A 208 -2.25 -8.20 -11.88
C ALA A 208 -2.06 -6.69 -12.08
N ALA A 209 -0.82 -6.24 -12.29
CA ALA A 209 -0.50 -4.84 -12.54
C ALA A 209 -1.33 -4.26 -13.68
N LEU A 210 -1.32 -4.91 -14.85
CA LEU A 210 -2.06 -4.44 -16.01
C LEU A 210 -3.57 -4.41 -15.77
N ALA A 211 -4.13 -5.46 -15.17
CA ALA A 211 -5.56 -5.58 -14.95
C ALA A 211 -6.07 -4.50 -13.98
N ASP A 212 -5.42 -4.35 -12.82
CA ASP A 212 -5.84 -3.41 -11.79
C ASP A 212 -5.58 -1.94 -12.20
N LEU A 213 -4.45 -1.65 -12.84
CA LEU A 213 -4.18 -0.31 -13.38
C LEU A 213 -5.16 0.08 -14.49
N TRP A 214 -5.59 -0.88 -15.33
CA TRP A 214 -6.58 -0.59 -16.36
C TRP A 214 -7.93 -0.19 -15.78
N ILE A 215 -8.35 -0.79 -14.65
CA ILE A 215 -9.56 -0.36 -13.94
C ILE A 215 -9.46 1.10 -13.50
N VAL A 216 -8.30 1.51 -12.96
CA VAL A 216 -8.04 2.90 -12.57
C VAL A 216 -8.04 3.83 -13.79
N VAL A 217 -7.43 3.40 -14.90
CA VAL A 217 -7.48 4.13 -16.18
C VAL A 217 -8.93 4.38 -16.61
N GLU A 218 -9.79 3.37 -16.59
CA GLU A 218 -11.20 3.53 -16.98
C GLU A 218 -11.95 4.51 -16.05
N GLN A 219 -11.67 4.47 -14.74
CA GLN A 219 -12.23 5.41 -13.76
C GLN A 219 -11.76 6.85 -14.01
N LEU A 220 -10.48 7.05 -14.31
CA LEU A 220 -9.91 8.36 -14.63
C LEU A 220 -10.47 8.90 -15.96
N VAL A 221 -10.53 8.06 -17.00
CA VAL A 221 -11.13 8.43 -18.29
C VAL A 221 -12.60 8.81 -18.12
N ALA A 222 -13.37 8.09 -17.31
CA ALA A 222 -14.76 8.43 -17.01
C ALA A 222 -14.87 9.80 -16.32
N SER A 223 -14.01 10.08 -15.34
CA SER A 223 -13.95 11.39 -14.65
C SER A 223 -13.61 12.54 -15.61
N LEU A 224 -12.59 12.36 -16.45
CA LEU A 224 -12.17 13.35 -17.44
C LEU A 224 -13.24 13.56 -18.53
N TRP A 225 -13.89 12.49 -18.97
CA TRP A 225 -15.01 12.57 -19.92
C TRP A 225 -16.16 13.42 -19.37
N GLU A 226 -16.56 13.16 -18.13
CA GLU A 226 -17.62 13.92 -17.47
C GLU A 226 -17.26 15.41 -17.37
N ARG A 227 -16.01 15.70 -16.96
CA ARG A 227 -15.51 17.06 -16.75
C ARG A 227 -15.34 17.87 -18.05
N HIS A 228 -14.78 17.26 -19.10
CA HIS A 228 -14.35 17.99 -20.31
C HIS A 228 -15.33 17.88 -21.49
N ILE A 229 -16.26 16.91 -21.45
CA ILE A 229 -17.21 16.65 -22.53
C ILE A 229 -18.64 16.79 -22.04
N VAL A 230 -19.06 16.00 -21.06
CA VAL A 230 -20.48 15.93 -20.65
C VAL A 230 -20.92 17.24 -20.00
N THR A 231 -20.23 17.69 -18.95
CA THR A 231 -20.61 18.90 -18.19
C THR A 231 -20.66 20.15 -19.09
N PRO A 232 -19.63 20.45 -19.91
CA PRO A 232 -19.68 21.62 -20.81
C PRO A 232 -20.77 21.51 -21.88
N THR A 233 -20.97 20.31 -22.45
CA THR A 233 -22.00 20.10 -23.48
C THR A 233 -23.40 20.29 -22.91
N VAL A 234 -23.65 19.76 -21.71
CA VAL A 234 -24.94 19.88 -21.02
C VAL A 234 -25.21 21.32 -20.59
N ALA A 235 -24.17 22.07 -20.22
CA ALA A 235 -24.29 23.49 -19.89
C ALA A 235 -24.69 24.32 -21.12
N ALA A 236 -24.17 23.97 -22.30
CA ALA A 236 -24.52 24.64 -23.56
C ALA A 236 -25.88 24.18 -24.13
N ASP A 237 -26.22 22.90 -23.95
CA ASP A 237 -27.45 22.27 -24.44
C ASP A 237 -27.99 21.29 -23.40
N SER A 238 -29.05 21.72 -22.69
CA SER A 238 -29.66 20.95 -21.60
C SER A 238 -30.54 19.78 -22.08
N SER A 239 -30.54 19.46 -23.38
CA SER A 239 -31.29 18.35 -23.96
C SER A 239 -30.98 17.01 -23.27
N LYS A 240 -32.02 16.37 -22.72
CA LYS A 240 -31.92 15.02 -22.14
C LYS A 240 -31.42 13.98 -23.14
N VAL A 241 -31.78 14.14 -24.42
CA VAL A 241 -31.37 13.23 -25.50
C VAL A 241 -29.86 13.27 -25.67
N ARG A 242 -29.28 14.48 -25.70
CA ARG A 242 -27.85 14.66 -25.88
C ARG A 242 -27.05 14.11 -24.71
N ARG A 243 -27.51 14.35 -23.47
CA ARG A 243 -26.92 13.75 -22.27
C ARG A 243 -26.94 12.22 -22.36
N SER A 244 -28.08 11.63 -22.70
CA SER A 244 -28.23 10.17 -22.83
C SER A 244 -27.28 9.57 -23.86
N GLN A 245 -27.05 10.24 -24.99
CA GLN A 245 -26.11 9.78 -26.01
C GLN A 245 -24.66 9.79 -25.52
N LEU A 246 -24.24 10.83 -24.79
CA LEU A 246 -22.88 10.93 -24.25
C LEU A 246 -22.62 9.95 -23.10
N SER A 247 -23.67 9.48 -22.44
CA SER A 247 -23.61 8.44 -21.40
C SER A 247 -23.63 7.01 -21.97
N ASP A 248 -23.88 6.82 -23.27
CA ASP A 248 -23.90 5.48 -23.88
C ASP A 248 -22.48 4.89 -23.95
N THR A 249 -22.23 3.87 -23.13
CA THR A 249 -20.94 3.18 -23.01
C THR A 249 -20.65 2.24 -24.19
N ARG A 250 -21.66 1.88 -25.00
CA ARG A 250 -21.47 1.06 -26.21
C ARG A 250 -20.88 1.88 -27.34
N THR A 251 -21.36 3.12 -27.49
CA THR A 251 -20.83 4.08 -28.47
C THR A 251 -19.53 4.71 -27.95
N TRP A 252 -19.56 5.24 -26.73
CA TRP A 252 -18.41 5.89 -26.10
C TRP A 252 -17.62 4.89 -25.26
N THR A 253 -16.97 3.95 -25.96
CA THR A 253 -16.01 3.02 -25.35
C THR A 253 -14.82 3.78 -24.75
N ALA A 254 -14.07 3.15 -23.84
CA ALA A 254 -12.87 3.75 -23.27
C ALA A 254 -11.88 4.23 -24.35
N SER A 255 -11.70 3.45 -25.43
CA SER A 255 -10.87 3.84 -26.57
C SER A 255 -11.37 5.11 -27.27
N ALA A 256 -12.68 5.20 -27.54
CA ALA A 256 -13.27 6.37 -28.18
C ALA A 256 -13.17 7.63 -27.30
N ARG A 257 -13.34 7.48 -25.98
CA ARG A 257 -13.17 8.58 -25.03
C ARG A 257 -11.73 9.08 -24.98
N ILE A 258 -10.77 8.15 -24.91
CA ILE A 258 -9.33 8.49 -24.91
C ILE A 258 -8.94 9.23 -26.19
N GLU A 259 -9.36 8.74 -27.36
CA GLU A 259 -9.12 9.39 -28.65
C GLU A 259 -9.70 10.83 -28.66
N MET A 260 -10.97 10.99 -28.32
CA MET A 260 -11.63 12.30 -28.32
C MET A 260 -10.99 13.28 -27.32
N LEU A 261 -10.65 12.82 -26.12
CA LEU A 261 -9.95 13.65 -25.12
C LEU A 261 -8.54 14.05 -25.60
N THR A 262 -7.88 13.21 -26.40
CA THR A 262 -6.58 13.52 -27.01
C THR A 262 -6.75 14.56 -28.13
N GLN A 263 -7.78 14.43 -28.99
CA GLN A 263 -8.10 15.41 -30.03
C GLN A 263 -8.51 16.79 -29.49
N LYS A 264 -8.98 16.86 -28.24
CA LYS A 264 -9.26 18.11 -27.52
C LYS A 264 -8.09 18.61 -26.68
N ASP A 265 -6.89 18.07 -26.88
CA ASP A 265 -5.66 18.42 -26.16
C ASP A 265 -5.76 18.26 -24.62
N VAL A 266 -6.66 17.41 -24.13
CA VAL A 266 -6.80 17.11 -22.69
C VAL A 266 -5.80 16.05 -22.28
N ILE A 267 -5.63 14.99 -23.09
CA ILE A 267 -4.67 13.91 -22.84
C ILE A 267 -3.42 14.15 -23.72
N PRO A 268 -2.21 14.22 -23.14
CA PRO A 268 -0.99 14.32 -23.92
C PRO A 268 -0.77 13.10 -24.82
N LEU A 269 -0.19 13.32 -26.00
CA LEU A 269 0.07 12.26 -26.98
C LEU A 269 0.90 11.09 -26.42
N GLU A 270 1.84 11.37 -25.52
CA GLU A 270 2.66 10.34 -24.88
C GLU A 270 1.86 9.44 -23.94
N SER A 271 0.87 10.00 -23.23
CA SER A 271 -0.07 9.23 -22.41
C SER A 271 -1.01 8.43 -23.31
N PHE A 272 -1.49 9.01 -24.42
CA PHE A 272 -2.29 8.29 -25.41
C PHE A 272 -1.58 7.04 -25.95
N LYS A 273 -0.31 7.17 -26.38
CA LYS A 273 0.48 6.02 -26.88
C LYS A 273 0.61 4.93 -25.82
N ALA A 274 0.91 5.30 -24.57
CA ALA A 274 1.03 4.34 -23.47
C ALA A 274 -0.31 3.62 -23.18
N LEU A 275 -1.42 4.36 -23.19
CA LEU A 275 -2.77 3.80 -23.04
C LEU A 275 -3.14 2.85 -24.19
N ALA A 276 -2.74 3.16 -25.41
CA ALA A 276 -2.98 2.31 -26.57
C ALA A 276 -2.26 0.95 -26.45
N THR A 277 -0.99 0.95 -26.03
CA THR A 277 -0.23 -0.26 -25.73
C THR A 277 -0.89 -1.07 -24.62
N ALA A 278 -1.17 -0.44 -23.47
CA ALA A 278 -1.81 -1.09 -22.33
C ALA A 278 -3.18 -1.70 -22.68
N ARG A 279 -4.00 -0.98 -23.46
CA ARG A 279 -5.32 -1.46 -23.90
C ARG A 279 -5.21 -2.71 -24.76
N LYS A 280 -4.26 -2.73 -25.70
CA LYS A 280 -4.03 -3.89 -26.56
C LYS A 280 -3.67 -5.10 -25.71
N ALA A 281 -2.67 -4.97 -24.84
CA ALA A 281 -2.24 -6.03 -23.95
C ALA A 281 -3.37 -6.53 -23.03
N ARG A 282 -4.19 -5.62 -22.49
CA ARG A 282 -5.34 -5.98 -21.65
C ARG A 282 -6.38 -6.79 -22.43
N ASN A 283 -6.64 -6.42 -23.69
CA ASN A 283 -7.56 -7.15 -24.55
C ASN A 283 -7.00 -8.52 -24.93
N ASP A 284 -5.71 -8.62 -25.24
CA ASP A 284 -5.04 -9.88 -25.54
C ASP A 284 -5.07 -10.82 -24.31
N LEU A 285 -4.85 -10.28 -23.10
CA LEU A 285 -5.02 -11.02 -21.85
C LEU A 285 -6.47 -11.50 -21.65
N HIS A 286 -7.44 -10.60 -21.81
CA HIS A 286 -8.85 -10.90 -21.54
C HIS A 286 -9.48 -11.88 -22.56
N HIS A 287 -9.14 -11.75 -23.84
CA HIS A 287 -9.76 -12.55 -24.90
C HIS A 287 -8.97 -13.80 -25.26
N CYS A 288 -7.65 -13.78 -25.10
CA CYS A 288 -6.76 -14.86 -25.54
C CYS A 288 -5.96 -15.50 -24.39
N GLY A 289 -6.04 -14.96 -23.17
CA GLY A 289 -5.21 -15.42 -22.05
C GLY A 289 -3.72 -15.10 -22.21
N ALA A 290 -3.37 -14.17 -23.12
CA ALA A 290 -1.97 -13.82 -23.37
C ALA A 290 -1.41 -13.05 -22.17
N HIS A 291 -0.38 -13.60 -21.53
CA HIS A 291 0.24 -12.95 -20.39
C HIS A 291 0.95 -11.66 -20.82
N PRO A 292 0.70 -10.52 -20.17
CA PRO A 292 1.35 -9.26 -20.53
C PRO A 292 2.83 -9.26 -20.16
N THR A 293 3.59 -8.43 -20.89
CA THR A 293 5.01 -8.19 -20.64
C THR A 293 5.22 -7.09 -19.61
N ALA A 294 6.47 -6.92 -19.16
CA ALA A 294 6.86 -5.80 -18.31
C ALA A 294 6.62 -4.44 -18.99
N GLU A 295 6.81 -4.36 -20.31
CA GLU A 295 6.55 -3.14 -21.08
C GLU A 295 5.06 -2.79 -21.10
N ASP A 296 4.19 -3.79 -21.26
CA ASP A 296 2.74 -3.60 -21.24
C ASP A 296 2.25 -3.06 -19.89
N ALA A 297 2.71 -3.65 -18.79
CA ALA A 297 2.38 -3.19 -17.44
C ALA A 297 2.94 -1.78 -17.15
N ARG A 298 4.17 -1.49 -17.58
CA ARG A 298 4.76 -0.14 -17.47
C ARG A 298 4.02 0.88 -18.34
N ALA A 299 3.52 0.49 -19.51
CA ALA A 299 2.69 1.34 -20.35
C ALA A 299 1.35 1.66 -19.66
N ALA A 300 0.73 0.68 -18.97
CA ALA A 300 -0.46 0.93 -18.16
C ALA A 300 -0.18 1.91 -17.03
N TYR A 301 0.95 1.76 -16.34
CA TYR A 301 1.38 2.69 -15.29
C TYR A 301 1.62 4.11 -15.82
N LYS A 302 2.37 4.24 -16.93
CA LYS A 302 2.63 5.53 -17.60
C LYS A 302 1.33 6.19 -18.07
N GLY A 303 0.41 5.41 -18.63
CA GLY A 303 -0.91 5.88 -19.04
C GLY A 303 -1.74 6.37 -17.85
N MET A 304 -1.86 5.54 -16.81
CA MET A 304 -2.59 5.85 -15.57
C MET A 304 -2.05 7.12 -14.90
N THR A 305 -0.73 7.21 -14.70
CA THR A 305 -0.09 8.37 -14.07
C THR A 305 -0.25 9.64 -14.90
N GLY A 306 -0.17 9.54 -16.23
CA GLY A 306 -0.46 10.67 -17.13
C GLY A 306 -1.90 11.17 -16.99
N LEU A 307 -2.88 10.26 -16.98
CA LEU A 307 -4.29 10.62 -16.75
C LEU A 307 -4.51 11.22 -15.36
N LEU A 308 -3.84 10.70 -14.34
CA LEU A 308 -3.92 11.19 -12.97
C LEU A 308 -3.42 12.63 -12.87
N VAL A 309 -2.26 12.94 -13.45
CA VAL A 309 -1.72 14.31 -13.49
C VAL A 309 -2.71 15.27 -14.17
N VAL A 310 -3.29 14.86 -15.31
CA VAL A 310 -4.33 15.67 -15.98
C VAL A 310 -5.54 15.87 -15.07
N ALA A 311 -6.01 14.82 -14.40
CA ALA A 311 -7.16 14.88 -13.52
C ALA A 311 -6.92 15.74 -12.27
N LEU A 312 -5.67 15.85 -11.82
CA LEU A 312 -5.21 16.73 -10.74
C LEU A 312 -4.85 18.15 -11.22
N GLY A 313 -5.15 18.51 -12.46
CA GLY A 313 -4.90 19.86 -12.98
C GLY A 313 -3.41 20.18 -13.19
N GLY A 314 -2.59 19.17 -13.45
CA GLY A 314 -1.15 19.29 -13.66
C GLY A 314 -0.31 19.07 -12.40
N GLU A 315 -0.92 18.91 -11.23
CA GLU A 315 -0.20 18.51 -10.01
C GLU A 315 0.39 17.10 -10.19
N ARG A 316 1.70 16.98 -9.96
CA ARG A 316 2.41 15.70 -10.03
C ARG A 316 2.34 15.00 -8.65
N PRO A 317 1.71 13.83 -8.53
CA PRO A 317 1.64 13.14 -7.24
C PRO A 317 3.01 12.55 -6.86
N PRO A 318 3.43 12.65 -5.59
CA PRO A 318 4.68 12.04 -5.10
C PRO A 318 4.84 10.53 -5.37
N LEU A 319 3.75 9.79 -5.58
CA LEU A 319 3.77 8.42 -6.10
C LEU A 319 4.71 8.23 -7.30
N LEU A 320 4.78 9.21 -8.20
CA LEU A 320 5.58 9.10 -9.43
C LEU A 320 7.09 9.19 -9.17
N ASP A 321 7.48 9.57 -7.96
CA ASP A 321 8.89 9.70 -7.55
C ASP A 321 9.33 8.50 -6.69
N LEU A 322 8.44 7.53 -6.45
CA LEU A 322 8.77 6.27 -5.80
C LEU A 322 9.55 5.34 -6.72
N ASP A 323 10.61 4.73 -6.19
CA ASP A 323 11.26 3.59 -6.82
C ASP A 323 10.50 2.30 -6.49
N LEU A 324 9.57 1.91 -7.36
CA LEU A 324 8.79 0.69 -7.16
C LEU A 324 9.65 -0.58 -7.16
N ALA A 325 10.85 -0.56 -7.74
CA ALA A 325 11.74 -1.72 -7.73
C ALA A 325 12.32 -1.99 -6.33
N ASP A 326 12.54 -0.94 -5.53
CA ASP A 326 12.94 -1.07 -4.12
C ASP A 326 11.87 -1.77 -3.25
N HIS A 327 10.63 -1.84 -3.75
CA HIS A 327 9.50 -2.46 -3.06
C HIS A 327 9.15 -3.86 -3.57
N GLY A 328 9.89 -4.36 -4.56
CA GLY A 328 9.63 -5.66 -5.18
C GLY A 328 10.10 -6.86 -4.36
N LEU A 329 9.68 -8.04 -4.80
CA LEU A 329 10.36 -9.28 -4.44
C LEU A 329 11.80 -9.14 -4.94
N SER A 330 12.80 -9.41 -4.09
CA SER A 330 14.18 -9.50 -4.57
C SER A 330 14.21 -10.63 -5.60
N ASP A 331 14.40 -10.30 -6.87
CA ASP A 331 14.74 -11.31 -7.85
C ASP A 331 16.03 -11.99 -7.36
N PRO A 332 16.01 -13.30 -7.05
CA PRO A 332 17.17 -13.99 -6.53
C PRO A 332 18.36 -14.00 -7.52
N PHE A 333 18.11 -13.61 -8.78
CA PHE A 333 19.11 -13.52 -9.83
C PHE A 333 19.37 -12.09 -10.32
N ALA A 334 18.60 -11.09 -9.86
CA ALA A 334 18.95 -9.71 -10.11
C ALA A 334 20.15 -9.36 -9.22
N PRO A 335 21.23 -8.79 -9.78
CA PRO A 335 22.25 -8.22 -8.94
C PRO A 335 21.56 -7.15 -8.08
N PRO A 336 21.66 -7.22 -6.74
CA PRO A 336 21.10 -6.18 -5.90
C PRO A 336 21.70 -4.84 -6.35
N GLY A 337 20.89 -3.79 -6.33
CA GLY A 337 21.45 -2.43 -6.37
C GLY A 337 22.57 -2.35 -5.33
N PRO A 338 23.64 -1.59 -5.57
CA PRO A 338 24.75 -1.52 -4.63
C PRO A 338 24.23 -1.07 -3.27
N LEU A 339 24.23 -1.99 -2.30
CA LEU A 339 23.96 -1.65 -0.92
C LEU A 339 25.07 -0.68 -0.48
N PRO A 340 24.74 0.51 0.05
CA PRO A 340 25.75 1.38 0.61
C PRO A 340 26.35 0.71 1.85
N GLY A 341 27.61 0.28 1.76
CA GLY A 341 28.37 -0.30 2.87
C GLY A 341 28.80 -1.75 2.64
N GLN A 342 29.78 -2.20 3.43
CA GLN A 342 30.16 -3.62 3.48
C GLN A 342 29.22 -4.35 4.46
N PRO A 343 28.76 -5.57 4.14
CA PRO A 343 28.02 -6.40 5.09
C PRO A 343 28.86 -6.59 6.36
N THR A 344 28.36 -6.08 7.49
CA THR A 344 29.06 -6.14 8.77
C THR A 344 28.75 -7.42 9.56
N HIS A 345 27.65 -8.11 9.22
CA HIS A 345 27.18 -9.29 9.92
C HIS A 345 26.60 -10.29 8.91
N TRP A 346 26.91 -11.57 9.10
CA TRP A 346 26.31 -12.68 8.36
C TRP A 346 25.54 -13.53 9.37
N MET A 347 24.33 -13.97 9.02
CA MET A 347 23.72 -15.08 9.76
C MET A 347 24.57 -16.32 9.50
N ALA A 348 25.09 -16.92 10.57
CA ALA A 348 25.71 -18.23 10.48
C ALA A 348 24.64 -19.21 9.98
N ILE A 349 24.75 -19.66 8.73
CA ILE A 349 23.95 -20.78 8.25
C ILE A 349 24.45 -21.99 9.03
N PRO A 350 23.62 -22.62 9.87
CA PRO A 350 24.05 -23.78 10.63
C PRO A 350 24.43 -24.88 9.63
N LYS A 351 25.71 -25.26 9.65
CA LYS A 351 26.23 -26.26 8.73
C LYS A 351 25.56 -27.60 8.96
N LEU A 352 25.22 -28.27 7.88
CA LEU A 352 24.76 -29.65 7.92
C LEU A 352 25.94 -30.55 8.33
N PRO A 353 25.68 -31.68 9.03
CA PRO A 353 26.73 -32.64 9.36
C PRO A 353 27.49 -33.08 8.09
N GLY A 354 28.82 -32.87 8.06
CA GLY A 354 29.70 -33.20 6.93
C GLY A 354 29.89 -32.08 5.89
N GLU A 355 29.10 -31.00 5.95
CA GLU A 355 29.22 -29.85 5.03
C GLU A 355 30.54 -29.10 5.23
N GLU A 356 31.01 -29.03 6.48
CA GLU A 356 32.27 -28.38 6.84
C GLU A 356 33.51 -29.15 6.31
N ASP A 357 33.37 -30.46 6.11
CA ASP A 357 34.40 -31.30 5.52
C ASP A 357 34.35 -31.25 3.99
N LEU A 358 33.13 -31.10 3.43
CA LEU A 358 32.89 -30.87 2.01
C LEU A 358 33.50 -29.54 1.55
N GLU A 359 33.22 -28.44 2.25
CA GLU A 359 33.78 -27.11 1.96
C GLU A 359 35.31 -27.11 2.06
N ARG A 360 35.87 -27.82 3.04
CA ARG A 360 37.34 -28.00 3.17
C ARG A 360 37.94 -28.79 2.01
N ALA A 361 37.23 -29.79 1.50
CA ALA A 361 37.65 -30.57 0.34
C ALA A 361 37.56 -29.74 -0.96
N GLU A 362 36.50 -28.95 -1.12
CA GLU A 362 36.29 -28.06 -2.26
C GLU A 362 37.32 -26.92 -2.29
N ALA A 363 37.58 -26.26 -1.16
CA ALA A 363 38.58 -25.21 -1.05
C ALA A 363 40.00 -25.72 -1.41
N LYS A 364 40.33 -26.97 -1.03
CA LYS A 364 41.57 -27.64 -1.46
C LYS A 364 41.62 -27.92 -2.96
N MET A 365 40.49 -28.26 -3.60
CA MET A 365 40.45 -28.46 -5.05
C MET A 365 40.62 -27.15 -5.84
N PHE A 366 40.12 -26.03 -5.32
CA PHE A 366 40.24 -24.73 -5.98
C PHE A 366 41.59 -24.03 -5.73
N SER A 367 42.32 -24.36 -4.67
CA SER A 367 43.70 -23.87 -4.48
C SER A 367 44.72 -24.56 -5.38
N VAL A 368 44.47 -25.81 -5.78
CA VAL A 368 45.39 -26.61 -6.63
C VAL A 368 45.30 -26.22 -8.12
N LYS A 369 44.28 -25.47 -8.54
CA LYS A 369 44.13 -24.98 -9.93
C LYS A 369 44.79 -23.61 -10.21
N ARG A 370 45.57 -23.08 -9.27
CA ARG A 370 46.24 -21.76 -9.38
C ARG A 370 47.76 -21.79 -9.18
N GLU A 371 48.39 -22.94 -9.38
CA GLU A 371 49.86 -23.05 -9.58
C GLU A 371 50.18 -23.52 -10.99
#